data_AF-A0A6B1CZH0-F1
#
_entry.id   AF-A0A6B1CZH0-F1
#
_cell.length_a   1.000
_cell.length_b   1.000
_cell.length_c   1.000
_cell.angle_alpha   90.00
_cell.angle_beta   90.00
_cell.angle_gamma   90.00
#
_symmetry.space_group_name_H-M   'P 1'
#
loop_
_entity.id
_entity.type
_entity.pdbx_description
1 polymer ?
#
loop_
_entity_poly.entity_id
_entity_poly.type
_entity_poly.pdbx_seq_one_letter_code
_entity_poly.pdbx_strand_id
1 'polypeptide(L)'
;MNYDKVINLALERGFYFPSCEAYNNSPAGFWEYGPNGVSLKNKFLELWRRELVRRDGMMEIDGSQIMAKSVFEASGHLASFADPIVRCVKCSSTFRADRMIAESNGTIIPESADLKEFDEVIHKNGILCPRCQGPLDKTRKFNMMFRIGIGPEGEDAYLRPETCQSIFVDFPRLYKTMRGKLPVGVAQVGKSFRNEISPRQSLLRLREFYQAEIEIFCNPDKLHDTARLERVRDVVLHIDNNDITCKDAVENGILPNEFIAYYIGILAEFYQKTGISMEKSRFRQLGEKEKAFYASVAFDFEVETTIGWLELVACNYRTDYDLGGHAKHSGESFQVIDGDQKVLPHVFEMSMGIDRSLYCILEHSLMEDENNNRTVLSLKPYLAPRHVGVLSLVKKDGLREKTDTIYESLNRKYDAFLDHAGAIGRRYRRLDEVGCPFAITVDHQTLQDDTVTLRERDTMNQRRVSLSDLDYTLSEYLAFPV
;
A
#
# COMPACT_ATOMS: atom_id res chain seq x y z
N MET A 1 16.75 -9.28 -9.54
CA MET A 1 15.50 -9.94 -10.00
C MET A 1 14.88 -9.10 -11.11
N ASN A 2 13.89 -9.60 -11.83
CA ASN A 2 13.20 -8.84 -12.87
C ASN A 2 11.71 -8.78 -12.48
N TYR A 3 11.11 -7.59 -12.53
CA TYR A 3 9.67 -7.32 -12.43
C TYR A 3 8.80 -8.44 -13.03
N ASP A 4 9.13 -8.90 -14.24
CA ASP A 4 8.37 -9.95 -14.94
C ASP A 4 8.26 -11.26 -14.14
N LYS A 5 9.30 -11.63 -13.38
CA LYS A 5 9.28 -12.84 -12.54
C LYS A 5 8.27 -12.71 -11.40
N VAL A 6 8.21 -11.54 -10.77
CA VAL A 6 7.26 -11.26 -9.68
C VAL A 6 5.84 -11.33 -10.21
N ILE A 7 5.58 -10.74 -11.38
CA ILE A 7 4.26 -10.77 -12.02
C ILE A 7 3.86 -12.19 -12.41
N ASN A 8 4.74 -12.96 -13.05
CA ASN A 8 4.44 -14.33 -13.43
C ASN A 8 4.13 -15.20 -12.21
N LEU A 9 4.92 -15.07 -11.14
CA LEU A 9 4.64 -15.76 -9.89
C LEU A 9 3.28 -15.35 -9.30
N ALA A 10 2.98 -14.06 -9.27
CA ALA A 10 1.73 -13.55 -8.73
C ALA A 10 0.50 -14.09 -9.48
N LEU A 11 0.58 -14.16 -10.82
CA LEU A 11 -0.45 -14.74 -11.67
C LEU A 11 -0.60 -16.25 -11.43
N GLU A 12 0.49 -17.01 -11.52
CA GLU A 12 0.48 -18.47 -11.44
C GLU A 12 0.14 -19.00 -10.04
N ARG A 13 0.36 -18.19 -9.00
CA ARG A 13 0.15 -18.57 -7.61
C ARG A 13 -1.04 -17.87 -6.96
N GLY A 14 -1.86 -17.17 -7.73
CA GLY A 14 -3.12 -16.61 -7.26
C GLY A 14 -2.94 -15.51 -6.21
N PHE A 15 -1.95 -14.65 -6.38
CA PHE A 15 -1.82 -13.41 -5.63
C PHE A 15 -2.73 -12.33 -6.23
N TYR A 16 -2.55 -12.02 -7.51
CA TYR A 16 -3.42 -11.10 -8.24
C TYR A 16 -3.39 -11.37 -9.74
N PHE A 17 -4.47 -10.99 -10.42
CA PHE A 17 -4.64 -11.17 -11.87
C PHE A 17 -5.53 -10.06 -12.47
N PRO A 18 -5.46 -9.80 -13.79
CA PRO A 18 -6.26 -8.76 -14.43
C PRO A 18 -7.76 -8.99 -14.24
N SER A 19 -8.52 -7.93 -13.97
CA SER A 19 -9.97 -8.07 -13.81
C SER A 19 -10.64 -8.35 -15.15
N CYS A 20 -11.65 -9.21 -15.11
CA CYS A 20 -12.45 -9.59 -16.28
C CYS A 20 -11.60 -10.11 -17.47
N GLU A 21 -10.47 -10.78 -17.21
CA GLU A 21 -9.52 -11.23 -18.23
C GLU A 21 -10.15 -12.09 -19.34
N ALA A 22 -11.26 -12.80 -19.04
CA ALA A 22 -12.00 -13.59 -20.01
C ALA A 22 -12.67 -12.74 -21.14
N TYR A 23 -12.76 -11.42 -20.98
CA TYR A 23 -13.40 -10.52 -21.94
C TYR A 23 -12.37 -9.66 -22.68
N ASN A 24 -12.40 -9.71 -24.02
CA ASN A 24 -11.45 -8.96 -24.88
C ASN A 24 -11.58 -7.43 -24.80
N ASN A 25 -12.68 -6.92 -24.26
CA ASN A 25 -12.96 -5.49 -24.11
C ASN A 25 -12.74 -4.97 -22.67
N SER A 26 -12.12 -5.77 -21.80
CA SER A 26 -11.86 -5.37 -20.42
C SER A 26 -10.92 -4.17 -20.35
N PRO A 27 -11.28 -3.09 -19.62
CA PRO A 27 -10.43 -1.93 -19.49
C PRO A 27 -9.19 -2.24 -18.64
N ALA A 28 -8.05 -1.66 -19.02
CA ALA A 28 -6.83 -1.74 -18.21
C ALA A 28 -6.98 -0.94 -16.89
N GLY A 29 -6.14 -1.28 -15.91
CA GLY A 29 -6.05 -0.58 -14.62
C GLY A 29 -6.91 -1.17 -13.51
N PHE A 30 -7.55 -2.32 -13.73
CA PHE A 30 -8.36 -3.03 -12.74
C PHE A 30 -7.81 -4.44 -12.52
N TRP A 31 -7.64 -4.82 -11.26
CA TRP A 31 -7.01 -6.08 -10.85
C TRP A 31 -7.79 -6.72 -9.72
N GLU A 32 -7.75 -8.05 -9.69
CA GLU A 32 -8.38 -8.88 -8.67
C GLU A 32 -7.31 -9.53 -7.80
N TYR A 33 -7.52 -9.54 -6.48
CA TYR A 33 -6.69 -10.32 -5.57
C TYR A 33 -7.21 -11.76 -5.52
N GLY A 34 -6.34 -12.71 -5.83
CA GLY A 34 -6.61 -14.13 -5.64
C GLY A 34 -6.49 -14.55 -4.16
N PRO A 35 -6.74 -15.83 -3.83
CA PRO A 35 -6.78 -16.30 -2.44
C PRO A 35 -5.51 -15.98 -1.64
N ASN A 36 -4.32 -16.12 -2.25
CA ASN A 36 -3.07 -15.84 -1.55
C ASN A 36 -2.85 -14.32 -1.38
N GLY A 37 -3.25 -13.52 -2.36
CA GLY A 37 -3.15 -12.07 -2.27
C GLY A 37 -4.15 -11.44 -1.29
N VAL A 38 -5.37 -11.98 -1.20
CA VAL A 38 -6.35 -11.59 -0.17
C VAL A 38 -5.78 -11.84 1.22
N SER A 39 -5.22 -13.03 1.46
CA SER A 39 -4.61 -13.37 2.75
C SER A 39 -3.43 -12.45 3.09
N LEU A 40 -2.48 -12.26 2.16
CA LEU A 40 -1.34 -11.36 2.35
C LEU A 40 -1.79 -9.92 2.65
N LYS A 41 -2.73 -9.38 1.87
CA LYS A 41 -3.28 -8.02 2.07
C LYS A 41 -3.89 -7.88 3.46
N ASN A 42 -4.72 -8.83 3.88
CA ASN A 42 -5.37 -8.75 5.19
C ASN A 42 -4.37 -8.80 6.34
N LYS A 43 -3.30 -9.60 6.22
CA LYS A 43 -2.22 -9.67 7.22
C LYS A 43 -1.36 -8.42 7.23
N PHE A 44 -1.08 -7.84 6.08
CA PHE A 44 -0.41 -6.55 5.96
C PHE A 44 -1.23 -5.43 6.62
N LEU A 45 -2.55 -5.40 6.39
CA LEU A 45 -3.45 -4.46 7.05
C LEU A 45 -3.53 -4.68 8.56
N GLU A 46 -3.51 -5.93 9.02
CA GLU A 46 -3.44 -6.22 10.45
C GLU A 46 -2.12 -5.71 11.06
N LEU A 47 -0.98 -5.90 10.40
CA LEU A 47 0.29 -5.31 10.82
C LEU A 47 0.18 -3.77 10.90
N TRP A 48 -0.37 -3.12 9.87
CA TRP A 48 -0.56 -1.67 9.84
C TRP A 48 -1.44 -1.18 11.00
N ARG A 49 -2.55 -1.90 11.28
CA ARG A 49 -3.42 -1.61 12.43
C ARG A 49 -2.69 -1.76 13.76
N ARG A 50 -1.80 -2.73 13.90
CA ARG A 50 -1.03 -2.95 15.14
C ARG A 50 0.00 -1.85 15.34
N GLU A 51 0.80 -1.61 14.33
CA GLU A 51 2.03 -0.82 14.41
C GLU A 51 1.81 0.67 14.30
N LEU A 52 0.74 1.11 13.60
CA LEU A 52 0.43 2.53 13.43
C LEU A 52 -0.83 2.91 14.21
N VAL A 53 -1.97 2.32 13.86
CA VAL A 53 -3.29 2.74 14.39
C VAL A 53 -3.40 2.48 15.90
N ARG A 54 -3.21 1.24 16.35
CA ARG A 54 -3.33 0.87 17.78
C ARG A 54 -2.18 1.40 18.60
N ARG A 55 -0.96 1.42 18.05
CA ARG A 55 0.24 1.92 18.75
C ARG A 55 0.10 3.37 19.22
N ASP A 56 -0.66 4.19 18.48
CA ASP A 56 -0.95 5.58 18.86
C ASP A 56 -2.39 5.82 19.33
N GLY A 57 -3.19 4.77 19.49
CA GLY A 57 -4.59 4.90 19.98
C GLY A 57 -5.50 5.66 19.01
N MET A 58 -5.27 5.53 17.70
CA MET A 58 -6.03 6.18 16.65
C MET A 58 -7.40 5.53 16.45
N MET A 59 -8.34 6.29 15.87
CA MET A 59 -9.67 5.79 15.51
C MET A 59 -9.64 5.26 14.08
N GLU A 60 -10.22 4.09 13.81
CA GLU A 60 -10.41 3.58 12.44
C GLU A 60 -11.88 3.77 12.02
N ILE A 61 -12.11 4.30 10.82
CA ILE A 61 -13.44 4.47 10.22
C ILE A 61 -13.54 3.81 8.84
N ASP A 62 -14.76 3.57 8.37
CA ASP A 62 -15.08 3.13 7.00
C ASP A 62 -16.10 4.10 6.39
N GLY A 63 -15.59 5.06 5.61
CA GLY A 63 -16.35 6.12 4.97
C GLY A 63 -16.84 5.73 3.57
N SER A 64 -17.85 6.47 3.09
CA SER A 64 -18.41 6.24 1.74
C SER A 64 -17.36 6.41 0.64
N GLN A 65 -17.41 5.56 -0.37
CA GLN A 65 -16.59 5.68 -1.60
C GLN A 65 -17.19 6.68 -2.59
N ILE A 66 -18.47 7.00 -2.44
CA ILE A 66 -19.20 7.94 -3.28
C ILE A 66 -19.50 9.18 -2.44
N MET A 67 -19.08 10.35 -2.91
CA MET A 67 -19.33 11.61 -2.21
C MET A 67 -19.90 12.67 -3.16
N ALA A 68 -20.61 13.63 -2.57
CA ALA A 68 -21.22 14.73 -3.29
C ALA A 68 -20.16 15.62 -3.96
N LYS A 69 -20.52 16.22 -5.10
CA LYS A 69 -19.68 17.16 -5.85
C LYS A 69 -19.06 18.27 -4.97
N SER A 70 -19.83 18.82 -4.04
CA SER A 70 -19.40 19.92 -3.15
C SER A 70 -18.19 19.59 -2.30
N VAL A 71 -18.02 18.32 -1.89
CA VAL A 71 -16.82 17.86 -1.15
C VAL A 71 -15.55 18.03 -1.98
N PHE A 72 -15.65 17.76 -3.28
CA PHE A 72 -14.52 17.83 -4.21
C PHE A 72 -14.32 19.23 -4.80
N GLU A 73 -15.33 20.10 -4.71
CA GLU A 73 -15.17 21.54 -4.90
C GLU A 73 -14.43 22.16 -3.70
N ALA A 74 -14.82 21.80 -2.47
CA ALA A 74 -14.22 22.30 -1.23
C ALA A 74 -12.73 21.93 -1.10
N SER A 75 -12.38 20.69 -1.43
CA SER A 75 -10.99 20.19 -1.42
C SER A 75 -10.17 20.57 -2.65
N GLY A 76 -10.77 21.22 -3.64
CA GLY A 76 -10.08 21.68 -4.86
C GLY A 76 -9.87 20.60 -5.94
N HIS A 77 -10.18 19.34 -5.68
CA HIS A 77 -10.00 18.22 -6.62
C HIS A 77 -10.64 18.47 -8.00
N LEU A 78 -11.84 19.06 -8.05
CA LEU A 78 -12.47 19.32 -9.36
C LEU A 78 -11.72 20.34 -10.22
N ALA A 79 -10.94 21.23 -9.59
CA ALA A 79 -10.18 22.27 -10.28
C ALA A 79 -8.73 21.84 -10.60
N SER A 80 -8.07 21.13 -9.68
CA SER A 80 -6.64 20.82 -9.75
C SER A 80 -6.31 19.37 -10.13
N PHE A 81 -7.23 18.42 -9.95
CA PHE A 81 -7.00 17.00 -10.19
C PHE A 81 -7.18 16.62 -11.66
N ALA A 82 -6.42 17.27 -12.54
CA ALA A 82 -6.55 17.10 -13.98
C ALA A 82 -5.20 17.00 -14.71
N ASP A 83 -5.07 15.97 -15.54
CA ASP A 83 -3.88 15.73 -16.36
C ASP A 83 -3.96 16.47 -17.69
N PRO A 84 -2.82 16.97 -18.22
CA PRO A 84 -2.75 17.49 -19.59
C PRO A 84 -2.78 16.31 -20.58
N ILE A 85 -3.80 16.26 -21.42
CA ILE A 85 -3.96 15.21 -22.43
C ILE A 85 -3.96 15.75 -23.85
N VAL A 86 -3.47 14.91 -24.76
CA VAL A 86 -3.49 15.13 -26.19
C VAL A 86 -4.06 13.90 -26.90
N ARG A 87 -4.90 14.12 -27.92
CA ARG A 87 -5.54 13.04 -28.69
C ARG A 87 -5.00 13.01 -30.11
N CYS A 88 -4.68 11.82 -30.61
CA CYS A 88 -4.34 11.66 -32.02
C CYS A 88 -5.58 11.80 -32.90
N VAL A 89 -5.50 12.67 -33.90
CA VAL A 89 -6.59 12.91 -34.86
C VAL A 89 -6.86 11.69 -35.74
N LYS A 90 -5.82 10.88 -36.02
CA LYS A 90 -5.91 9.71 -36.91
C LYS A 90 -6.44 8.46 -36.22
N CYS A 91 -5.87 8.08 -35.06
CA CYS A 91 -6.21 6.82 -34.39
C CYS A 91 -7.02 7.00 -33.10
N SER A 92 -7.41 8.23 -32.75
CA SER A 92 -8.17 8.56 -31.53
C SER A 92 -7.53 8.20 -30.20
N SER A 93 -6.31 7.65 -30.19
CA SER A 93 -5.59 7.30 -28.97
C SER A 93 -5.26 8.58 -28.18
N THR A 94 -5.42 8.51 -26.86
CA THR A 94 -5.16 9.62 -25.94
C THR A 94 -3.86 9.36 -25.20
N PHE A 95 -3.04 10.40 -25.05
CA PHE A 95 -1.76 10.35 -24.38
C PHE A 95 -1.70 11.47 -23.35
N ARG A 96 -1.02 11.23 -22.23
CA ARG A 96 -0.59 12.28 -21.32
C ARG A 96 0.50 13.12 -21.99
N ALA A 97 0.28 14.42 -22.13
CA ALA A 97 1.13 15.30 -22.92
C ALA A 97 2.53 15.41 -22.32
N ASP A 98 2.64 15.60 -21.00
CA ASP A 98 3.90 15.65 -20.25
C ASP A 98 4.77 14.41 -20.50
N ARG A 99 4.19 13.22 -20.36
CA ARG A 99 4.90 11.95 -20.54
C ARG A 99 5.28 11.69 -21.99
N MET A 100 4.37 11.93 -22.92
CA MET A 100 4.63 11.76 -24.34
C MET A 100 5.79 12.65 -24.80
N ILE A 101 5.84 13.90 -24.33
CA ILE A 101 6.94 14.82 -24.63
C ILE A 101 8.26 14.30 -24.04
N ALA A 102 8.26 13.94 -22.75
CA ALA A 102 9.45 13.43 -22.08
C ALA A 102 9.98 12.14 -22.73
N GLU A 103 9.11 11.20 -23.10
CA GLU A 103 9.48 9.95 -23.77
C GLU A 103 9.97 10.20 -25.21
N SER A 104 9.46 11.23 -25.89
CA SER A 104 9.84 11.54 -27.27
C SER A 104 11.20 12.22 -27.38
N ASN A 105 11.55 13.12 -26.45
CA ASN A 105 12.75 13.95 -26.59
C ASN A 105 13.43 14.35 -25.28
N GLY A 106 13.01 13.80 -24.13
CA GLY A 106 13.58 14.08 -22.82
C GLY A 106 13.17 15.43 -22.20
N THR A 107 12.31 16.22 -22.85
CA THR A 107 11.84 17.50 -22.28
C THR A 107 10.88 17.25 -21.13
N ILE A 108 11.16 17.82 -19.96
CA ILE A 108 10.30 17.72 -18.78
C ILE A 108 9.51 19.01 -18.65
N ILE A 109 8.18 18.91 -18.77
CA ILE A 109 7.24 20.01 -18.52
C ILE A 109 6.42 19.63 -17.28
N PRO A 110 6.33 20.49 -16.26
CA PRO A 110 5.48 20.25 -15.10
C PRO A 110 4.01 20.05 -15.52
N GLU A 111 3.31 19.13 -14.87
CA GLU A 111 1.89 18.83 -15.15
C GLU A 111 0.98 20.05 -14.92
N SER A 112 1.42 20.97 -14.06
CA SER A 112 0.75 22.23 -13.72
C SER A 112 0.98 23.36 -14.73
N ALA A 113 1.79 23.14 -15.78
CA ALA A 113 2.11 24.16 -16.78
C ALA A 113 0.89 24.60 -17.61
N ASP A 114 1.01 25.73 -18.31
CA ASP A 114 -0.05 26.21 -19.20
C ASP A 114 -0.20 25.26 -20.41
N LEU A 115 -1.43 25.02 -20.85
CA LEU A 115 -1.72 24.11 -21.96
C LEU A 115 -1.02 24.51 -23.26
N LYS A 116 -0.79 25.82 -23.47
CA LYS A 116 -0.07 26.33 -24.65
C LYS A 116 1.39 25.88 -24.68
N GLU A 117 2.02 25.72 -23.52
CA GLU A 117 3.41 25.30 -23.44
C GLU A 117 3.58 23.88 -24.00
N PHE A 118 2.65 22.97 -23.67
CA PHE A 118 2.62 21.63 -24.24
C PHE A 118 2.43 21.68 -25.77
N ASP A 119 1.46 22.48 -26.25
CA ASP A 119 1.19 22.63 -27.68
C ASP A 119 2.40 23.18 -28.45
N GLU A 120 3.10 24.16 -27.87
CA GLU A 120 4.31 24.77 -28.43
C GLU A 120 5.45 23.76 -28.51
N VAL A 121 5.69 22.97 -27.46
CA VAL A 121 6.74 21.95 -27.44
C VAL A 121 6.43 20.80 -28.40
N ILE A 122 5.18 20.37 -28.49
CA ILE A 122 4.74 19.37 -29.46
C ILE A 122 4.98 19.87 -30.88
N HIS A 123 4.59 21.11 -31.18
CA HIS A 123 4.71 21.65 -32.52
C HIS A 123 6.17 21.92 -32.92
N LYS A 124 6.95 22.59 -32.05
CA LYS A 124 8.35 22.96 -32.29
C LYS A 124 9.24 21.74 -32.53
N ASN A 125 8.98 20.64 -31.83
CA ASN A 125 9.75 19.42 -31.95
C ASN A 125 9.15 18.41 -32.94
N GLY A 126 8.05 18.75 -33.61
CA GLY A 126 7.40 17.87 -34.57
C GLY A 126 6.95 16.53 -33.97
N ILE A 127 6.51 16.52 -32.71
CA ILE A 127 6.12 15.29 -32.01
C ILE A 127 4.83 14.74 -32.63
N LEU A 128 4.88 13.49 -33.08
CA LEU A 128 3.76 12.78 -33.69
C LEU A 128 3.21 11.73 -32.74
N CYS A 129 2.01 11.22 -33.06
CA CYS A 129 1.41 10.13 -32.28
C CYS A 129 2.36 8.91 -32.19
N PRO A 130 2.73 8.45 -30.99
CA PRO A 130 3.64 7.31 -30.82
C PRO A 130 3.13 6.03 -31.47
N ARG A 131 1.80 5.88 -31.59
CA ARG A 131 1.15 4.66 -32.08
C ARG A 131 1.04 4.58 -33.60
N CYS A 132 0.72 5.69 -34.27
CA CYS A 132 0.39 5.68 -35.70
C CYS A 132 1.08 6.79 -36.51
N GLN A 133 1.96 7.56 -35.88
CA GLN A 133 2.69 8.69 -36.48
C GLN A 133 1.76 9.74 -37.11
N GLY A 134 0.52 9.83 -36.62
CA GLY A 134 -0.46 10.81 -37.06
C GLY A 134 -0.38 12.13 -36.30
N PRO A 135 -1.03 13.19 -36.80
CA PRO A 135 -1.09 14.47 -36.10
C PRO A 135 -1.86 14.38 -34.79
N LEU A 136 -1.52 15.28 -33.88
CA LEU A 136 -2.08 15.42 -32.55
C LEU A 136 -2.97 16.67 -32.49
N ASP A 137 -4.09 16.58 -31.76
CA ASP A 137 -4.98 17.70 -31.47
C ASP A 137 -4.38 18.62 -30.39
N LYS A 138 -5.08 19.68 -29.99
CA LYS A 138 -4.65 20.57 -28.91
C LYS A 138 -4.69 19.88 -27.54
N THR A 139 -3.79 20.30 -26.67
CA THR A 139 -3.73 19.84 -25.28
C THR A 139 -4.92 20.38 -24.50
N ARG A 140 -5.53 19.53 -23.66
CA ARG A 140 -6.65 19.90 -22.78
C ARG A 140 -6.50 19.24 -21.42
N LYS A 141 -7.15 19.80 -20.39
CA LYS A 141 -7.23 19.19 -19.06
C LYS A 141 -8.27 18.08 -19.04
N PHE A 142 -7.92 16.94 -18.45
CA PHE A 142 -8.83 15.83 -18.18
C PHE A 142 -8.87 15.56 -16.69
N ASN A 143 -10.02 15.77 -16.05
CA ASN A 143 -10.18 15.50 -14.63
C ASN A 143 -10.13 13.98 -14.39
N MET A 144 -9.29 13.59 -13.43
CA MET A 144 -8.98 12.19 -13.15
C MET A 144 -9.98 11.54 -12.19
N MET A 145 -11.05 12.24 -11.77
CA MET A 145 -12.09 11.65 -10.95
C MET A 145 -13.13 10.91 -11.80
N PHE A 146 -13.63 9.79 -11.30
CA PHE A 146 -14.80 9.13 -11.89
C PHE A 146 -16.07 9.84 -11.44
N ARG A 147 -16.73 10.53 -12.39
CA ARG A 147 -18.06 11.11 -12.21
C ARG A 147 -19.12 10.03 -12.36
N ILE A 148 -20.12 10.04 -11.47
CA ILE A 148 -21.29 9.15 -11.51
C ILE A 148 -22.57 9.98 -11.31
N GLY A 149 -23.70 9.44 -11.76
CA GLY A 149 -25.03 10.01 -11.51
C GLY A 149 -25.74 9.27 -10.38
N ILE A 150 -26.26 10.00 -9.39
CA ILE A 150 -27.04 9.45 -8.28
C ILE A 150 -28.53 9.52 -8.61
N GLY A 151 -29.21 8.39 -8.41
CA GLY A 151 -30.65 8.29 -8.65
C GLY A 151 -31.03 8.39 -10.13
N PRO A 152 -32.34 8.39 -10.43
CA PRO A 152 -32.84 8.45 -11.81
C PRO A 152 -32.56 9.80 -12.48
N GLU A 153 -32.48 10.88 -11.71
CA GLU A 153 -32.23 12.23 -12.21
C GLU A 153 -30.74 12.51 -12.47
N GLY A 154 -29.85 11.60 -12.05
CA GLY A 154 -28.42 11.67 -12.34
C GLY A 154 -27.69 12.82 -11.64
N GLU A 155 -27.98 13.07 -10.36
CA GLU A 155 -27.27 14.08 -9.57
C GLU A 155 -25.76 13.78 -9.52
N ASP A 156 -24.93 14.81 -9.73
CA ASP A 156 -23.49 14.63 -9.81
C ASP A 156 -22.88 14.19 -8.48
N ALA A 157 -22.27 13.01 -8.50
CA ALA A 157 -21.38 12.53 -7.45
C ALA A 157 -20.11 11.96 -8.07
N TYR A 158 -19.14 11.66 -7.22
CA TYR A 158 -17.86 11.13 -7.67
C TYR A 158 -17.42 9.98 -6.78
N LEU A 159 -16.73 9.02 -7.40
CA LEU A 159 -15.91 8.08 -6.64
C LEU A 159 -14.72 8.84 -6.08
N ARG A 160 -14.43 8.63 -4.80
CA ARG A 160 -13.35 9.33 -4.10
C ARG A 160 -11.97 8.98 -4.70
N PRO A 161 -11.10 9.98 -4.98
CA PRO A 161 -9.76 9.75 -5.51
C PRO A 161 -8.70 9.44 -4.44
N GLU A 162 -9.11 9.59 -3.18
CA GLU A 162 -8.39 9.35 -1.92
C GLU A 162 -9.43 9.08 -0.82
N THR A 163 -9.01 8.54 0.32
CA THR A 163 -9.92 8.17 1.42
C THR A 163 -10.11 9.30 2.44
N CYS A 164 -9.13 10.19 2.60
CA CYS A 164 -9.06 11.21 3.65
C CYS A 164 -10.21 12.22 3.65
N GLN A 165 -10.86 12.50 2.51
CA GLN A 165 -11.97 13.45 2.43
C GLN A 165 -13.14 13.09 3.38
N SER A 166 -13.45 11.81 3.52
CA SER A 166 -14.47 11.36 4.48
C SER A 166 -14.05 11.58 5.94
N ILE A 167 -12.77 11.40 6.26
CA ILE A 167 -12.19 11.68 7.58
C ILE A 167 -12.35 13.17 7.91
N PHE A 168 -12.00 14.06 6.96
CA PHE A 168 -12.10 15.50 7.16
C PHE A 168 -13.54 15.95 7.39
N VAL A 169 -14.47 15.53 6.53
CA VAL A 169 -15.89 15.92 6.62
C VAL A 169 -16.51 15.46 7.94
N ASP A 170 -16.18 14.25 8.40
CA ASP A 170 -16.74 13.69 9.63
C ASP A 170 -15.99 14.10 10.90
N PHE A 171 -14.83 14.77 10.79
CA PHE A 171 -13.96 15.11 11.91
C PHE A 171 -14.68 15.78 13.10
N PRO A 172 -15.51 16.83 12.93
CA PRO A 172 -16.17 17.47 14.07
C PRO A 172 -17.09 16.51 14.84
N ARG A 173 -17.77 15.61 14.12
CA ARG A 173 -18.63 14.58 14.70
C ARG A 173 -17.82 13.52 15.43
N LEU A 174 -16.75 13.03 14.80
CA LEU A 174 -15.86 12.02 15.37
C LEU A 174 -15.20 12.54 16.65
N TYR A 175 -14.60 13.72 16.58
CA TYR A 175 -13.93 14.37 17.71
C TYR A 175 -14.87 14.52 18.91
N LYS A 176 -16.10 14.99 18.68
CA LYS A 176 -17.10 15.16 19.73
C LYS A 176 -17.57 13.82 20.31
N THR A 177 -17.94 12.87 19.45
CA THR A 177 -18.57 11.61 19.86
C THR A 177 -17.58 10.70 20.58
N MET A 178 -16.33 10.67 20.11
CA MET A 178 -15.27 9.85 20.67
C MET A 178 -14.46 10.55 21.77
N ARG A 179 -14.86 11.76 22.16
CA ARG A 179 -14.17 12.59 23.17
C ARG A 179 -12.68 12.77 22.84
N GLY A 180 -12.42 13.09 21.57
CA GLY A 180 -11.07 13.30 21.04
C GLY A 180 -10.29 14.34 21.82
N LYS A 181 -8.96 14.22 21.78
CA LYS A 181 -7.99 15.16 22.36
C LYS A 181 -6.88 15.34 21.35
N LEU A 182 -6.41 16.57 21.13
CA LEU A 182 -5.29 16.78 20.22
C LEU A 182 -3.96 16.37 20.89
N PRO A 183 -3.03 15.74 20.17
CA PRO A 183 -3.21 15.22 18.82
C PRO A 183 -4.06 13.94 18.78
N VAL A 184 -4.86 13.76 17.73
CA VAL A 184 -5.65 12.54 17.50
C VAL A 184 -5.55 12.10 16.05
N GLY A 185 -5.26 10.82 15.83
CA GLY A 185 -5.28 10.20 14.51
C GLY A 185 -6.65 9.60 14.19
N VAL A 186 -7.11 9.81 12.96
CA VAL A 186 -8.22 9.06 12.36
C VAL A 186 -7.69 8.36 11.11
N ALA A 187 -7.90 7.07 11.05
CA ALA A 187 -7.35 6.18 10.04
C ALA A 187 -8.49 5.56 9.23
N GLN A 188 -8.21 5.24 7.97
CA GLN A 188 -9.16 4.55 7.10
C GLN A 188 -8.42 3.67 6.10
N VAL A 189 -9.01 2.50 5.84
CA VAL A 189 -8.58 1.61 4.77
C VAL A 189 -9.74 1.43 3.81
N GLY A 190 -9.49 1.61 2.52
CA GLY A 190 -10.52 1.36 1.52
C GLY A 190 -10.06 1.60 0.10
N LYS A 191 -11.01 1.53 -0.83
CA LYS A 191 -10.73 1.80 -2.24
C LYS A 191 -10.76 3.29 -2.53
N SER A 192 -9.91 3.66 -3.48
CA SER A 192 -9.84 4.97 -4.12
C SER A 192 -9.75 4.79 -5.63
N PHE A 193 -10.20 5.81 -6.36
CA PHE A 193 -10.42 5.72 -7.79
C PHE A 193 -9.81 6.91 -8.53
N ARG A 194 -8.90 6.63 -9.45
CA ARG A 194 -8.29 7.64 -10.33
C ARG A 194 -8.47 7.17 -11.76
N ASN A 195 -9.13 7.94 -12.61
CA ASN A 195 -9.41 7.63 -14.01
C ASN A 195 -8.15 7.76 -14.87
N GLU A 196 -7.14 6.97 -14.53
CA GLU A 196 -5.83 6.96 -15.14
C GLU A 196 -5.92 6.76 -16.65
N ILE A 197 -5.23 7.63 -17.39
CA ILE A 197 -5.26 7.67 -18.84
C ILE A 197 -4.57 6.43 -19.41
N SER A 198 -3.41 6.10 -18.85
CA SER A 198 -2.60 4.96 -19.29
C SER A 198 -2.13 4.12 -18.10
N PRO A 199 -3.00 3.27 -17.53
CA PRO A 199 -2.63 2.30 -16.51
C PRO A 199 -1.53 1.37 -17.04
N ARG A 200 -0.51 1.10 -16.23
CA ARG A 200 0.65 0.27 -16.60
C ARG A 200 1.29 -0.36 -15.37
N GLN A 201 2.15 -1.34 -15.59
CA GLN A 201 2.97 -1.97 -14.56
C GLN A 201 2.13 -2.58 -13.41
N SER A 202 1.14 -3.40 -13.75
CA SER A 202 0.28 -4.12 -12.80
C SER A 202 -0.29 -3.26 -11.67
N LEU A 203 0.08 -3.53 -10.42
CA LEU A 203 -0.42 -2.89 -9.19
C LEU A 203 0.12 -1.47 -8.96
N LEU A 204 1.00 -0.97 -9.83
CA LEU A 204 1.71 0.29 -9.57
C LEU A 204 0.98 1.53 -10.08
N ARG A 205 0.23 1.37 -11.16
CA ARG A 205 -0.55 2.45 -11.77
C ARG A 205 -1.94 1.93 -12.17
N LEU A 206 -2.87 2.09 -11.23
CA LEU A 206 -4.22 1.52 -11.25
C LEU A 206 -5.29 2.60 -11.43
N ARG A 207 -6.50 2.16 -11.78
CA ARG A 207 -7.71 3.01 -11.76
C ARG A 207 -8.53 2.86 -10.50
N GLU A 208 -8.40 1.71 -9.87
CA GLU A 208 -9.04 1.32 -8.63
C GLU A 208 -7.98 0.62 -7.79
N PHE A 209 -7.72 1.15 -6.60
CA PHE A 209 -6.65 0.67 -5.74
C PHE A 209 -7.01 0.88 -4.27
N TYR A 210 -6.33 0.15 -3.41
CA TYR A 210 -6.47 0.24 -1.97
C TYR A 210 -5.48 1.25 -1.39
N GLN A 211 -5.99 2.13 -0.54
CA GLN A 211 -5.19 3.00 0.30
C GLN A 211 -5.48 2.74 1.78
N ALA A 212 -4.48 3.01 2.59
CA ALA A 212 -4.58 3.13 4.03
C ALA A 212 -4.07 4.52 4.39
N GLU A 213 -4.95 5.41 4.81
CA GLU A 213 -4.60 6.79 5.12
C GLU A 213 -4.85 7.07 6.59
N ILE A 214 -3.98 7.90 7.17
CA ILE A 214 -4.09 8.36 8.54
C ILE A 214 -4.01 9.88 8.53
N GLU A 215 -5.03 10.54 9.05
CA GLU A 215 -5.06 11.98 9.28
C GLU A 215 -4.85 12.25 10.77
N ILE A 216 -3.67 12.78 11.11
CA ILE A 216 -3.33 13.16 12.47
C ILE A 216 -3.63 14.63 12.66
N PHE A 217 -4.71 14.92 13.38
CA PHE A 217 -5.11 16.27 13.75
C PHE A 217 -4.29 16.74 14.95
N CYS A 218 -3.66 17.91 14.85
CA CYS A 218 -2.82 18.48 15.89
C CYS A 218 -3.10 19.97 16.14
N ASN A 219 -2.69 20.44 17.32
CA ASN A 219 -2.66 21.87 17.61
C ASN A 219 -1.33 22.44 17.07
N PRO A 220 -1.34 23.41 16.14
CA PRO A 220 -0.12 23.97 15.57
C PRO A 220 0.82 24.63 16.59
N ASP A 221 0.31 25.04 17.76
CA ASP A 221 1.11 25.63 18.83
C ASP A 221 1.79 24.58 19.73
N LYS A 222 1.55 23.28 19.51
CA LYS A 222 2.04 22.16 20.34
C LYS A 222 2.79 21.09 19.55
N LEU A 223 3.53 21.48 18.51
CA LEU A 223 4.27 20.54 17.65
C LEU A 223 5.59 20.05 18.26
N HIS A 224 6.12 20.73 19.27
CA HIS A 224 7.36 20.36 19.96
C HIS A 224 7.11 19.36 21.10
N ASP A 225 6.64 18.15 20.74
CA ASP A 225 6.31 17.07 21.67
C ASP A 225 7.49 16.12 21.91
N THR A 226 8.36 16.50 22.85
CA THR A 226 9.55 15.71 23.21
C THR A 226 9.23 14.33 23.79
N ALA A 227 8.06 14.17 24.44
CA ALA A 227 7.64 12.89 25.01
C ALA A 227 7.32 11.86 23.90
N ARG A 228 6.76 12.31 22.78
CA ARG A 228 6.59 11.46 21.59
C ARG A 228 7.92 11.11 20.94
N LEU A 229 8.81 12.08 20.76
CA LEU A 229 10.13 11.82 20.16
C LEU A 229 10.90 10.76 20.94
N GLU A 230 10.88 10.77 22.28
CA GLU A 230 11.61 9.80 23.11
C GLU A 230 11.24 8.33 22.79
N ARG A 231 10.03 8.07 22.28
CA ARG A 231 9.59 6.72 21.89
C ARG A 231 10.24 6.18 20.62
N VAL A 232 10.79 7.06 19.78
CA VAL A 232 11.40 6.71 18.49
C VAL A 232 12.79 7.33 18.29
N ARG A 233 13.35 7.97 19.31
CA ARG A 233 14.56 8.80 19.24
C ARG A 233 15.73 8.13 18.52
N ASP A 234 15.92 6.83 18.74
CA ASP A 234 17.05 6.05 18.24
C ASP A 234 16.70 5.27 16.96
N VAL A 235 15.47 5.41 16.45
CA VAL A 235 15.09 4.86 15.15
C VAL A 235 15.90 5.55 14.07
N VAL A 236 16.64 4.77 13.30
CA VAL A 236 17.45 5.24 12.18
C VAL A 236 16.55 5.41 10.96
N LEU A 237 16.57 6.61 10.40
CA LEU A 237 15.90 7.00 9.18
C LEU A 237 16.94 7.10 8.07
N HIS A 238 16.63 6.53 6.91
CA HIS A 238 17.39 6.79 5.69
C HIS A 238 16.72 7.96 4.96
N ILE A 239 17.19 9.19 5.17
CA ILE A 239 16.62 10.39 4.55
C ILE A 239 17.50 10.79 3.36
N ASP A 240 16.92 10.79 2.18
CA ASP A 240 17.57 10.92 0.88
C ASP A 240 18.71 9.91 0.66
N ASN A 241 19.91 10.19 1.16
CA ASN A 241 21.09 9.32 1.10
C ASN A 241 21.88 9.28 2.43
N ASN A 242 21.29 9.74 3.54
CA ASN A 242 21.95 9.83 4.83
C ASN A 242 21.19 9.01 5.88
N ASP A 243 21.92 8.21 6.65
CA ASP A 243 21.40 7.55 7.84
C ASP A 243 21.47 8.51 9.03
N ILE A 244 20.33 8.73 9.68
CA ILE A 244 20.24 9.65 10.81
C ILE A 244 19.18 9.18 11.79
N THR A 245 19.42 9.35 13.10
CA THR A 245 18.40 9.02 14.10
C THR A 245 17.27 10.03 14.07
N CYS A 246 16.06 9.65 14.51
CA CYS A 246 14.94 10.60 14.64
C CYS A 246 15.32 11.81 15.49
N LYS A 247 16.08 11.60 16.57
CA LYS A 247 16.59 12.67 17.42
C LYS A 247 17.50 13.62 16.64
N ASP A 248 18.54 13.09 16.01
CA ASP A 248 19.52 13.91 15.29
C ASP A 248 18.89 14.61 14.07
N ALA A 249 17.87 14.00 13.46
CA ALA A 249 17.13 14.59 12.34
C ALA A 249 16.36 15.85 12.77
N VAL A 250 15.82 15.89 13.99
CA VAL A 250 15.21 17.09 14.57
C VAL A 250 16.29 18.11 14.98
N GLU A 251 17.33 17.67 15.68
CA GLU A 251 18.41 18.55 16.17
C GLU A 251 19.15 19.26 15.02
N ASN A 252 19.32 18.58 13.88
CA ASN A 252 19.94 19.14 12.67
C ASN A 252 18.96 19.88 11.74
N GLY A 253 17.67 19.96 12.11
CA GLY A 253 16.64 20.68 11.35
C GLY A 253 16.23 20.03 10.01
N ILE A 254 16.54 18.74 9.82
CA ILE A 254 16.07 17.96 8.65
C ILE A 254 14.57 17.68 8.80
N LEU A 255 14.17 17.23 9.98
CA LEU A 255 12.77 17.13 10.36
C LEU A 255 12.38 18.39 11.15
N PRO A 256 11.22 18.99 10.84
CA PRO A 256 10.87 20.32 11.34
C PRO A 256 10.52 20.35 12.84
N ASN A 257 10.10 19.21 13.42
CA ASN A 257 9.70 19.10 14.82
C ASN A 257 9.57 17.63 15.24
N GLU A 258 9.49 17.44 16.55
CA GLU A 258 9.35 16.18 17.26
C GLU A 258 8.07 15.43 16.91
N PHE A 259 6.97 16.17 16.66
CA PHE A 259 5.70 15.57 16.26
C PHE A 259 5.80 14.85 14.91
N ILE A 260 6.39 15.47 13.89
CA ILE A 260 6.61 14.83 12.57
C ILE A 260 7.62 13.70 12.67
N ALA A 261 8.71 13.89 13.44
CA ALA A 261 9.72 12.86 13.65
C ALA A 261 9.15 11.58 14.29
N TYR A 262 8.20 11.72 15.22
CA TYR A 262 7.51 10.58 15.81
C TYR A 262 6.81 9.72 14.75
N TYR A 263 6.00 10.32 13.89
CA TYR A 263 5.21 9.57 12.90
C TYR A 263 6.08 8.98 11.78
N ILE A 264 7.12 9.69 11.35
CA ILE A 264 8.12 9.16 10.41
C ILE A 264 8.87 7.97 11.04
N GLY A 265 9.22 8.06 12.33
CA GLY A 265 9.88 6.98 13.07
C GLY A 265 9.04 5.71 13.16
N ILE A 266 7.77 5.81 13.59
CA ILE A 266 6.90 4.62 13.67
C ILE A 266 6.60 4.03 12.27
N LEU A 267 6.59 4.86 11.22
CA LEU A 267 6.45 4.39 9.84
C LEU A 267 7.66 3.57 9.38
N ALA A 268 8.87 4.03 9.71
CA ALA A 268 10.10 3.30 9.40
C ALA A 268 10.12 1.93 10.10
N GLU A 269 9.77 1.87 11.38
CA GLU A 269 9.67 0.62 12.14
C GLU A 269 8.58 -0.32 11.58
N PHE A 270 7.44 0.23 11.16
CA PHE A 270 6.39 -0.54 10.49
C PHE A 270 6.93 -1.21 9.22
N TYR A 271 7.60 -0.48 8.33
CA TYR A 271 8.13 -1.06 7.10
C TYR A 271 9.26 -2.05 7.34
N GLN A 272 10.10 -1.84 8.36
CA GLN A 272 11.08 -2.84 8.79
C GLN A 272 10.42 -4.19 9.13
N LYS A 273 9.24 -4.15 9.76
CA LYS A 273 8.43 -5.34 10.10
C LYS A 273 7.74 -5.96 8.88
N THR A 274 7.70 -5.33 7.71
CA THR A 274 7.11 -5.95 6.50
C THR A 274 8.05 -6.94 5.80
N GLY A 275 9.35 -6.87 6.08
CA GLY A 275 10.38 -7.62 5.36
C GLY A 275 10.94 -6.93 4.12
N ILE A 276 10.48 -5.70 3.81
CA ILE A 276 11.18 -4.81 2.88
C ILE A 276 12.58 -4.49 3.45
N SER A 277 13.57 -4.39 2.56
CA SER A 277 14.94 -4.06 2.96
C SER A 277 15.02 -2.56 3.25
N MET A 278 15.36 -2.21 4.49
CA MET A 278 15.48 -0.80 4.89
C MET A 278 16.66 -0.10 4.20
N GLU A 279 17.72 -0.83 3.83
CA GLU A 279 18.83 -0.32 3.02
C GLU A 279 18.41 0.08 1.60
N LYS A 280 17.28 -0.46 1.11
CA LYS A 280 16.67 -0.15 -0.19
C LYS A 280 15.42 0.70 -0.03
N SER A 281 15.29 1.40 1.08
CA SER A 281 14.18 2.30 1.35
C SER A 281 14.71 3.66 1.78
N ARG A 282 13.96 4.72 1.51
CA ARG A 282 14.32 6.07 1.93
C ARG A 282 13.09 6.92 2.20
N PHE A 283 13.26 7.95 3.01
CA PHE A 283 12.40 9.12 3.01
C PHE A 283 12.99 10.17 2.08
N ARG A 284 12.33 10.48 0.98
CA ARG A 284 12.73 11.54 0.07
C ARG A 284 12.01 12.84 0.43
N GLN A 285 12.75 13.90 0.70
CA GLN A 285 12.14 15.22 0.93
C GLN A 285 11.71 15.86 -0.39
N LEU A 286 10.46 16.31 -0.48
CA LEU A 286 9.94 16.99 -1.67
C LEU A 286 10.29 18.48 -1.64
N GLY A 287 10.76 19.01 -2.76
CA GLY A 287 10.98 20.45 -2.94
C GLY A 287 9.68 21.23 -3.16
N GLU A 288 9.76 22.57 -3.09
CA GLU A 288 8.60 23.49 -3.23
C GLU A 288 7.80 23.32 -4.53
N LYS A 289 8.44 22.84 -5.62
CA LYS A 289 7.78 22.63 -6.92
C LYS A 289 7.13 21.25 -7.06
N GLU A 290 7.50 20.30 -6.21
CA GLU A 290 7.04 18.90 -6.28
C GLU A 290 5.99 18.60 -5.21
N LYS A 291 6.06 19.25 -4.05
CA LYS A 291 5.08 19.06 -2.98
C LYS A 291 3.67 19.45 -3.44
N ALA A 292 2.67 18.76 -2.90
CA ALA A 292 1.28 19.11 -3.14
C ALA A 292 1.02 20.55 -2.67
N PHE A 293 0.15 21.27 -3.37
CA PHE A 293 -0.09 22.70 -3.14
C PHE A 293 -0.63 23.04 -1.74
N TYR A 294 -1.15 22.04 -1.01
CA TYR A 294 -1.63 22.13 0.36
C TYR A 294 -0.59 21.73 1.42
N ALA A 295 0.54 21.14 1.04
CA ALA A 295 1.55 20.64 1.97
C ALA A 295 2.63 21.69 2.25
N SER A 296 2.89 22.01 3.52
CA SER A 296 4.02 22.86 3.89
C SER A 296 5.31 22.07 4.02
N VAL A 297 5.23 20.80 4.43
CA VAL A 297 6.34 19.83 4.48
C VAL A 297 5.84 18.52 3.90
N ALA A 298 6.64 17.87 3.06
CA ALA A 298 6.28 16.61 2.44
C ALA A 298 7.49 15.67 2.28
N PHE A 299 7.30 14.42 2.71
CA PHE A 299 8.26 13.34 2.60
C PHE A 299 7.60 12.12 1.96
N ASP A 300 8.25 11.53 0.96
CA ASP A 300 7.81 10.26 0.38
C ASP A 300 8.64 9.12 0.97
N PHE A 301 8.00 8.11 1.55
CA PHE A 301 8.66 6.84 1.82
C PHE A 301 8.73 6.03 0.53
N GLU A 302 9.93 5.91 -0.03
CA GLU A 302 10.20 5.24 -1.30
C GLU A 302 10.98 3.95 -1.08
N VAL A 303 10.71 2.95 -1.92
CA VAL A 303 11.44 1.68 -1.95
C VAL A 303 12.02 1.45 -3.33
N GLU A 304 13.30 1.10 -3.39
CA GLU A 304 14.00 0.77 -4.61
C GLU A 304 13.61 -0.64 -5.09
N THR A 305 13.08 -0.68 -6.31
CA THR A 305 12.67 -1.91 -7.00
C THR A 305 13.42 -2.06 -8.32
N THR A 306 13.23 -3.18 -9.00
CA THR A 306 13.88 -3.44 -10.31
C THR A 306 13.43 -2.52 -11.43
N ILE A 307 12.37 -1.74 -11.21
CA ILE A 307 11.85 -0.73 -12.14
C ILE A 307 12.09 0.70 -11.65
N GLY A 308 12.84 0.88 -10.55
CA GLY A 308 13.17 2.17 -9.95
C GLY A 308 12.56 2.38 -8.56
N TRP A 309 12.65 3.62 -8.06
CA TRP A 309 12.09 4.02 -6.78
C TRP A 309 10.57 4.14 -6.87
N LEU A 310 9.87 3.46 -5.97
CA LEU A 310 8.42 3.52 -5.84
C LEU A 310 8.03 4.17 -4.53
N GLU A 311 7.26 5.24 -4.60
CA GLU A 311 6.60 5.87 -3.46
C GLU A 311 5.50 4.95 -2.92
N LEU A 312 5.63 4.57 -1.65
CA LEU A 312 4.69 3.73 -0.93
C LEU A 312 3.81 4.53 0.03
N VAL A 313 4.37 5.59 0.62
CA VAL A 313 3.64 6.49 1.53
C VAL A 313 4.03 7.93 1.27
N ALA A 314 3.03 8.78 1.02
CA ALA A 314 3.20 10.22 1.06
C ALA A 314 2.91 10.73 2.48
N CYS A 315 3.86 11.42 3.09
CA CYS A 315 3.76 12.00 4.43
C CYS A 315 3.69 13.53 4.31
N ASN A 316 2.52 14.12 4.51
CA ASN A 316 2.27 15.54 4.24
C ASN A 316 1.81 16.28 5.49
N TYR A 317 2.48 17.37 5.85
CA TYR A 317 1.91 18.33 6.79
C TYR A 317 1.09 19.37 6.02
N ARG A 318 -0.25 19.26 6.12
CA ARG A 318 -1.25 19.95 5.28
C ARG A 318 -1.83 21.21 5.92
N THR A 319 -1.24 21.65 7.04
CA THR A 319 -1.74 22.76 7.87
C THR A 319 -3.24 22.62 8.14
N ASP A 320 -3.99 23.74 8.18
CA ASP A 320 -5.44 23.81 8.29
C ASP A 320 -6.18 23.78 6.93
N TYR A 321 -5.49 23.46 5.82
CA TYR A 321 -6.03 23.59 4.46
C TYR A 321 -7.36 22.85 4.29
N ASP A 322 -7.40 21.57 4.66
CA ASP A 322 -8.55 20.69 4.43
C ASP A 322 -9.76 21.09 5.28
N LEU A 323 -9.54 21.26 6.59
CA LEU A 323 -10.62 21.65 7.51
C LEU A 323 -11.12 23.06 7.23
N GLY A 324 -10.23 24.00 6.88
CA GLY A 324 -10.59 25.36 6.49
C GLY A 324 -11.38 25.41 5.19
N GLY A 325 -10.99 24.61 4.19
CA GLY A 325 -11.70 24.46 2.91
C GLY A 325 -13.12 23.95 3.10
N HIS A 326 -13.29 22.87 3.85
CA HIS A 326 -14.60 22.30 4.18
C HIS A 326 -15.45 23.25 5.03
N ALA A 327 -14.88 23.91 6.03
CA ALA A 327 -15.60 24.90 6.84
C ALA A 327 -16.17 26.04 5.99
N LYS A 328 -15.35 26.59 5.08
CA LYS A 328 -15.76 27.68 4.19
C LYS A 328 -16.87 27.28 3.23
N HIS A 329 -16.79 26.07 2.66
CA HIS A 329 -17.74 25.62 1.64
C HIS A 329 -19.05 25.10 2.25
N SER A 330 -18.99 24.45 3.41
CA SER A 330 -20.19 23.93 4.10
C SER A 330 -20.91 24.95 4.98
N GLY A 331 -20.19 25.96 5.49
CA GLY A 331 -20.68 26.89 6.50
C GLY A 331 -20.65 26.34 7.93
N GLU A 332 -20.17 25.10 8.13
CA GLU A 332 -20.05 24.46 9.44
C GLU A 332 -18.71 24.78 10.11
N SER A 333 -18.66 24.69 11.44
CA SER A 333 -17.42 24.88 12.20
C SER A 333 -16.65 23.59 12.36
N PHE A 334 -15.38 23.60 11.98
CA PHE A 334 -14.42 22.50 12.16
C PHE A 334 -13.41 22.77 13.30
N GLN A 335 -13.65 23.84 14.07
CA GLN A 335 -12.84 24.15 15.24
C GLN A 335 -13.17 23.22 16.41
N VAL A 336 -12.16 22.86 17.20
CA VAL A 336 -12.29 22.06 18.41
C VAL A 336 -11.72 22.80 19.61
N ILE A 337 -12.06 22.34 20.82
CA ILE A 337 -11.53 22.89 22.06
C ILE A 337 -10.32 22.06 22.48
N ASP A 338 -9.16 22.69 22.63
CA ASP A 338 -7.95 22.09 23.19
C ASP A 338 -7.49 22.89 24.42
N GLY A 339 -7.74 22.34 25.61
CA GLY A 339 -7.63 23.08 26.86
C GLY A 339 -8.66 24.21 26.90
N ASP A 340 -8.17 25.45 27.00
CA ASP A 340 -9.01 26.67 27.05
C ASP A 340 -9.11 27.39 25.69
N GLN A 341 -8.53 26.83 24.63
CA GLN A 341 -8.44 27.46 23.30
C GLN A 341 -9.36 26.78 22.29
N LYS A 342 -9.97 27.59 21.42
CA LYS A 342 -10.58 27.10 20.17
C LYS A 342 -9.50 27.06 19.09
N VAL A 343 -9.31 25.90 18.49
CA VAL A 343 -8.26 25.64 17.51
C VAL A 343 -8.90 25.07 16.26
N LEU A 344 -8.50 25.56 15.08
CA LEU A 344 -8.70 24.83 13.84
C LEU A 344 -7.49 23.91 13.68
N PRO A 345 -7.64 22.58 13.84
CA PRO A 345 -6.48 21.68 13.87
C PRO A 345 -5.72 21.72 12.55
N HIS A 346 -4.40 21.58 12.65
CA HIS A 346 -3.59 21.23 11.50
C HIS A 346 -3.64 19.70 11.28
N VAL A 347 -3.29 19.26 10.09
CA VAL A 347 -3.28 17.85 9.71
C VAL A 347 -1.87 17.41 9.29
N PHE A 348 -1.41 16.29 9.85
CA PHE A 348 -0.33 15.50 9.27
C PHE A 348 -0.93 14.21 8.70
N GLU A 349 -0.80 14.05 7.39
CA GLU A 349 -1.30 12.92 6.62
C GLU A 349 -0.20 11.88 6.43
N MET A 350 -0.55 10.61 6.56
CA MET A 350 0.22 9.47 6.07
C MET A 350 -0.63 8.69 5.08
N SER A 351 -0.44 8.94 3.78
CA SER A 351 -1.21 8.29 2.72
C SER A 351 -0.45 7.10 2.13
N MET A 352 -0.83 5.87 2.51
CA MET A 352 -0.16 4.65 2.07
C MET A 352 -0.87 3.95 0.92
N GLY A 353 -0.14 3.66 -0.15
CA GLY A 353 -0.57 2.78 -1.24
C GLY A 353 -0.39 1.30 -0.86
N ILE A 354 -1.50 0.60 -0.61
CA ILE A 354 -1.46 -0.82 -0.19
C ILE A 354 -0.94 -1.69 -1.34
N ASP A 355 -1.45 -1.51 -2.56
CA ASP A 355 -1.10 -2.35 -3.70
C ASP A 355 0.40 -2.25 -4.06
N ARG A 356 0.97 -1.04 -4.00
CA ARG A 356 2.41 -0.82 -4.18
C ARG A 356 3.23 -1.47 -3.06
N SER A 357 2.77 -1.35 -1.81
CA SER A 357 3.44 -1.98 -0.67
C SER A 357 3.47 -3.51 -0.81
N LEU A 358 2.37 -4.12 -1.22
CA LEU A 358 2.30 -5.56 -1.45
C LEU A 358 3.20 -6.02 -2.61
N TYR A 359 3.27 -5.25 -3.70
CA TYR A 359 4.22 -5.52 -4.77
C TYR A 359 5.67 -5.51 -4.27
N CYS A 360 6.07 -4.47 -3.52
CA CYS A 360 7.42 -4.36 -2.97
C CYS A 360 7.75 -5.51 -2.00
N ILE A 361 6.80 -5.91 -1.16
CA ILE A 361 6.96 -7.08 -0.27
C ILE A 361 7.24 -8.34 -1.07
N LEU A 362 6.46 -8.60 -2.14
CA LEU A 362 6.68 -9.78 -2.99
C LEU A 362 8.03 -9.74 -3.69
N GLU A 363 8.42 -8.59 -4.23
CA GLU A 363 9.70 -8.45 -4.92
C GLU A 363 10.90 -8.62 -3.98
N HIS A 364 10.87 -7.98 -2.81
CA HIS A 364 11.96 -8.08 -1.84
C HIS A 364 12.03 -9.44 -1.15
N SER A 365 10.93 -10.19 -1.14
CA SER A 365 10.89 -11.54 -0.58
C SER A 365 11.22 -12.62 -1.61
N LEU A 366 11.14 -12.33 -2.91
CA LEU A 366 11.42 -13.33 -3.94
C LEU A 366 12.91 -13.71 -3.92
N MET A 367 13.19 -15.01 -3.88
CA MET A 367 14.54 -15.57 -3.88
C MET A 367 14.61 -16.70 -4.91
N GLU A 368 15.70 -16.72 -5.68
CA GLU A 368 16.05 -17.86 -6.55
C GLU A 368 17.20 -18.60 -5.87
N ASP A 369 16.93 -19.81 -5.40
CA ASP A 369 17.90 -20.67 -4.75
C ASP A 369 18.46 -21.62 -5.81
N GLU A 370 19.55 -21.19 -6.46
CA GLU A 370 20.20 -21.93 -7.55
C GLU A 370 20.74 -23.29 -7.08
N ASN A 371 21.22 -23.36 -5.83
CA ASN A 371 21.78 -24.59 -5.25
C ASN A 371 20.72 -25.70 -5.14
N ASN A 372 19.48 -25.33 -4.81
CA ASN A 372 18.37 -26.28 -4.68
C ASN A 372 17.40 -26.27 -5.87
N ASN A 373 17.70 -25.44 -6.88
CA ASN A 373 16.89 -25.21 -8.09
C ASN A 373 15.41 -24.97 -7.73
N ARG A 374 15.15 -23.94 -6.94
CA ARG A 374 13.81 -23.55 -6.48
C ARG A 374 13.63 -22.04 -6.41
N THR A 375 12.39 -21.60 -6.59
CA THR A 375 11.94 -20.24 -6.30
C THR A 375 11.25 -20.23 -4.94
N VAL A 376 11.56 -19.23 -4.11
CA VAL A 376 11.05 -19.10 -2.74
C VAL A 376 10.55 -17.68 -2.51
N LEU A 377 9.39 -17.53 -1.89
CA LEU A 377 8.96 -16.25 -1.31
C LEU A 377 9.32 -16.22 0.17
N SER A 378 10.39 -15.51 0.51
CA SER A 378 10.92 -15.29 1.86
C SER A 378 10.08 -14.34 2.73
N LEU A 379 8.75 -14.47 2.68
CA LEU A 379 7.85 -13.61 3.44
C LEU A 379 8.08 -13.76 4.94
N LYS A 380 7.90 -12.68 5.71
CA LYS A 380 7.82 -12.80 7.18
C LYS A 380 6.70 -13.78 7.54
N PRO A 381 6.91 -14.74 8.47
CA PRO A 381 5.94 -15.81 8.72
C PRO A 381 4.51 -15.33 9.04
N TYR A 382 4.36 -14.23 9.81
CA TYR A 382 3.07 -13.62 10.13
C TYR A 382 2.38 -12.89 8.95
N LEU A 383 3.10 -12.66 7.84
CA LEU A 383 2.53 -12.13 6.60
C LEU A 383 2.24 -13.22 5.56
N ALA A 384 2.76 -14.43 5.75
CA ALA A 384 2.65 -15.49 4.76
C ALA A 384 1.19 -15.87 4.47
N PRO A 385 0.73 -15.94 3.20
CA PRO A 385 -0.65 -16.28 2.86
C PRO A 385 -1.14 -17.60 3.47
N ARG A 386 -0.22 -18.56 3.57
CA ARG A 386 -0.39 -19.86 4.22
C ARG A 386 0.62 -19.94 5.35
N HIS A 387 0.17 -20.40 6.51
CA HIS A 387 1.04 -20.57 7.66
C HIS A 387 1.71 -21.94 7.67
N VAL A 388 0.98 -22.98 7.28
CA VAL A 388 1.49 -24.35 7.35
C VAL A 388 0.88 -25.22 6.25
N GLY A 389 1.72 -25.98 5.54
CA GLY A 389 1.26 -27.08 4.70
C GLY A 389 1.25 -28.39 5.46
N VAL A 390 0.18 -29.19 5.38
CA VAL A 390 0.06 -30.51 6.01
C VAL A 390 0.05 -31.56 4.91
N LEU A 391 1.11 -32.38 4.88
CA LEU A 391 1.47 -33.20 3.72
C LEU A 391 1.61 -34.68 4.12
N SER A 392 0.92 -35.57 3.42
CA SER A 392 1.10 -37.01 3.64
C SER A 392 2.31 -37.55 2.86
N LEU A 393 3.25 -38.28 3.44
CA LEU A 393 4.43 -38.76 2.69
C LEU A 393 4.02 -39.54 1.43
N VAL A 394 3.05 -40.45 1.58
CA VAL A 394 2.32 -41.12 0.51
C VAL A 394 0.80 -41.04 0.74
N LYS A 395 0.00 -41.48 -0.24
CA LYS A 395 -1.48 -41.45 -0.16
C LYS A 395 -2.11 -42.69 0.48
N LYS A 396 -1.30 -43.71 0.78
CA LYS A 396 -1.76 -45.03 1.23
C LYS A 396 -1.37 -45.25 2.69
N ASP A 397 -1.64 -46.45 3.18
CA ASP A 397 -1.13 -46.96 4.46
C ASP A 397 -1.61 -46.15 5.68
N GLY A 398 -2.80 -45.57 5.60
CA GLY A 398 -3.38 -44.78 6.70
C GLY A 398 -2.81 -43.36 6.85
N LEU A 399 -1.79 -42.99 6.06
CA LEU A 399 -1.14 -41.67 6.19
C LEU A 399 -2.04 -40.53 5.72
N ARG A 400 -2.91 -40.78 4.75
CA ARG A 400 -3.87 -39.78 4.26
C ARG A 400 -4.82 -39.38 5.38
N GLU A 401 -5.46 -40.37 6.00
CA GLU A 401 -6.45 -40.19 7.06
C GLU A 401 -5.82 -39.49 8.29
N LYS A 402 -4.58 -39.86 8.65
CA LYS A 402 -3.84 -39.19 9.72
C LYS A 402 -3.51 -37.73 9.36
N THR A 403 -3.14 -37.46 8.11
CA THR A 403 -2.86 -36.11 7.62
C THR A 403 -4.12 -35.24 7.65
N ASP A 404 -5.26 -35.78 7.21
CA ASP A 404 -6.56 -35.08 7.23
C ASP A 404 -6.95 -34.71 8.66
N THR A 405 -6.77 -35.64 9.61
CA THR A 405 -7.03 -35.40 11.04
C THR A 405 -6.14 -34.28 11.60
N ILE A 406 -4.86 -34.27 11.27
CA ILE A 406 -3.92 -33.22 11.70
C ILE A 406 -4.26 -31.88 11.06
N TYR A 407 -4.67 -31.87 9.78
CA TYR A 407 -5.11 -30.67 9.10
C TYR A 407 -6.36 -30.07 9.76
N GLU A 408 -7.37 -30.89 10.07
CA GLU A 408 -8.60 -30.46 10.73
C GLU A 408 -8.38 -29.88 12.13
N SER A 409 -7.34 -30.32 12.84
CA SER A 409 -6.99 -29.74 14.14
C SER A 409 -6.32 -28.37 14.03
N LEU A 410 -5.70 -28.05 12.89
CA LEU A 410 -4.95 -26.81 12.66
C LEU A 410 -5.72 -25.75 11.86
N ASN A 411 -6.60 -26.16 10.93
CA ASN A 411 -7.16 -25.28 9.91
C ASN A 411 -8.12 -24.18 10.42
N ARG A 412 -8.57 -24.27 11.67
CA ARG A 412 -9.37 -23.22 12.33
C ARG A 412 -8.53 -22.16 13.04
N LYS A 413 -7.25 -22.46 13.31
CA LYS A 413 -6.32 -21.57 14.01
C LYS A 413 -5.31 -20.92 13.07
N TYR A 414 -4.96 -21.63 11.99
CA TYR A 414 -3.94 -21.21 11.05
C TYR A 414 -4.46 -21.31 9.62
N ASP A 415 -3.89 -20.51 8.71
CA ASP A 415 -4.05 -20.67 7.27
C ASP A 415 -3.35 -21.94 6.77
N ALA A 416 -3.92 -23.09 7.11
CA ALA A 416 -3.38 -24.40 6.78
C ALA A 416 -3.73 -24.79 5.34
N PHE A 417 -2.83 -25.52 4.68
CA PHE A 417 -3.02 -26.07 3.34
C PHE A 417 -2.81 -27.59 3.35
N LEU A 418 -3.78 -28.35 2.87
CA LEU A 418 -3.72 -29.81 2.79
C LEU A 418 -3.27 -30.25 1.39
N ASP A 419 -2.26 -31.12 1.29
CA ASP A 419 -1.81 -31.63 0.00
C ASP A 419 -1.23 -33.05 0.02
N HIS A 420 -1.90 -33.94 -0.71
CA HIS A 420 -1.48 -35.33 -0.91
C HIS A 420 -0.88 -35.60 -2.29
N ALA A 421 -0.90 -34.64 -3.21
CA ALA A 421 -0.68 -34.87 -4.63
C ALA A 421 0.80 -34.72 -5.04
N GLY A 422 1.35 -35.77 -5.65
CA GLY A 422 2.72 -35.79 -6.18
C GLY A 422 3.78 -36.07 -5.12
N ALA A 423 5.04 -36.09 -5.56
CA ALA A 423 6.18 -36.35 -4.68
C ALA A 423 6.32 -35.25 -3.61
N ILE A 424 6.84 -35.61 -2.43
CA ILE A 424 6.96 -34.67 -1.30
C ILE A 424 7.76 -33.41 -1.66
N GLY A 425 8.86 -33.54 -2.41
CA GLY A 425 9.63 -32.39 -2.89
C GLY A 425 8.85 -31.43 -3.78
N ARG A 426 7.93 -31.94 -4.62
CA ARG A 426 7.05 -31.09 -5.45
C ARG A 426 6.03 -30.33 -4.59
N ARG A 427 5.60 -30.91 -3.47
CA ARG A 427 4.70 -30.26 -2.52
C ARG A 427 5.40 -29.16 -1.74
N TYR A 428 6.62 -29.41 -1.26
CA TYR A 428 7.46 -28.38 -0.66
C TYR A 428 7.69 -27.21 -1.62
N ARG A 429 8.00 -27.46 -2.90
CA ARG A 429 8.19 -26.38 -3.88
C ARG A 429 6.95 -25.50 -4.05
N ARG A 430 5.75 -26.09 -4.13
CA ARG A 430 4.50 -25.31 -4.21
C ARG A 430 4.28 -24.41 -2.98
N LEU A 431 4.67 -24.89 -1.79
CA LEU A 431 4.57 -24.14 -0.55
C LEU A 431 5.63 -23.02 -0.49
N ASP A 432 6.85 -23.31 -0.91
CA ASP A 432 7.96 -22.35 -0.97
C ASP A 432 7.61 -21.17 -1.91
N GLU A 433 7.00 -21.44 -3.06
CA GLU A 433 6.58 -20.45 -4.07
C GLU A 433 5.44 -19.52 -3.61
N VAL A 434 4.65 -19.92 -2.61
CA VAL A 434 3.61 -19.07 -1.99
C VAL A 434 4.04 -18.51 -0.63
N GLY A 435 5.29 -18.76 -0.25
CA GLY A 435 5.91 -18.24 0.96
C GLY A 435 5.42 -18.88 2.25
N CYS A 436 4.85 -20.09 2.20
CA CYS A 436 4.42 -20.81 3.39
C CYS A 436 5.64 -21.14 4.27
N PRO A 437 5.71 -20.65 5.52
CA PRO A 437 6.93 -20.75 6.34
C PRO A 437 7.19 -22.18 6.81
N PHE A 438 6.14 -22.99 6.96
CA PHE A 438 6.25 -24.35 7.48
C PHE A 438 5.56 -25.39 6.60
N ALA A 439 6.15 -26.58 6.55
CA ALA A 439 5.51 -27.78 6.02
C ALA A 439 5.64 -28.93 7.02
N ILE A 440 4.50 -29.51 7.39
CA ILE A 440 4.38 -30.70 8.22
C ILE A 440 4.28 -31.91 7.29
N THR A 441 5.19 -32.87 7.45
CA THR A 441 5.15 -34.15 6.76
C THR A 441 4.75 -35.26 7.72
N VAL A 442 3.68 -35.96 7.35
CA VAL A 442 3.12 -37.11 8.06
C VAL A 442 3.65 -38.37 7.39
N ASP A 443 4.46 -39.13 8.12
CA ASP A 443 5.14 -40.33 7.64
C ASP A 443 4.77 -41.56 8.48
N HIS A 444 5.34 -42.73 8.13
CA HIS A 444 5.03 -43.97 8.85
C HIS A 444 5.41 -43.93 10.33
N GLN A 445 6.36 -43.10 10.72
CA GLN A 445 6.73 -42.94 12.12
C GLN A 445 5.64 -42.18 12.88
N THR A 446 4.95 -41.23 12.24
CA THR A 446 3.78 -40.55 12.84
C THR A 446 2.70 -41.51 13.32
N LEU A 447 2.49 -42.65 12.64
CA LEU A 447 1.51 -43.66 13.06
C LEU A 447 1.95 -44.46 14.30
N GLN A 448 3.23 -44.41 14.65
CA GLN A 448 3.82 -45.17 15.75
C GLN A 448 3.99 -44.33 17.01
N ASP A 449 4.36 -43.06 16.87
CA ASP A 449 4.78 -42.23 18.00
C ASP A 449 4.11 -40.85 18.07
N ASP A 450 3.13 -40.56 17.20
CA ASP A 450 2.44 -39.26 17.14
C ASP A 450 3.40 -38.06 17.05
N THR A 451 4.54 -38.23 16.38
CA THR A 451 5.42 -37.13 15.99
C THR A 451 5.36 -36.90 14.48
N VAL A 452 5.63 -35.67 14.05
CA VAL A 452 5.65 -35.27 12.64
C VAL A 452 6.95 -34.55 12.30
N THR A 453 7.29 -34.52 11.02
CA THR A 453 8.46 -33.77 10.54
C THR A 453 8.03 -32.35 10.17
N LEU A 454 8.53 -31.35 10.89
CA LEU A 454 8.33 -29.94 10.61
C LEU A 454 9.51 -29.41 9.80
N ARG A 455 9.25 -28.91 8.59
CA ARG A 455 10.23 -28.28 7.69
C ARG A 455 10.06 -26.77 7.68
N GLU A 456 11.17 -26.04 7.81
CA GLU A 456 11.26 -24.59 7.60
C GLU A 456 11.49 -24.24 6.13
N ARG A 457 10.82 -23.20 5.62
CA ARG A 457 10.89 -22.74 4.23
C ARG A 457 12.30 -22.33 3.81
N ASP A 458 12.89 -21.39 4.54
CA ASP A 458 14.12 -20.70 4.11
C ASP A 458 15.33 -21.62 4.26
N THR A 459 15.51 -22.16 5.46
CA THR A 459 16.65 -23.03 5.82
C THR A 459 16.54 -24.45 5.25
N MET A 460 15.32 -24.89 4.89
CA MET A 460 14.99 -26.28 4.57
C MET A 460 15.24 -27.28 5.70
N ASN A 461 15.59 -26.80 6.90
CA ASN A 461 15.84 -27.64 8.06
C ASN A 461 14.58 -28.41 8.44
N GLN A 462 14.79 -29.64 8.90
CA GLN A 462 13.72 -30.54 9.32
C GLN A 462 13.97 -31.00 10.75
N ARG A 463 12.94 -30.96 11.58
CA ARG A 463 12.97 -31.48 12.94
C ARG A 463 11.70 -32.26 13.25
N ARG A 464 11.79 -33.26 14.13
CA ARG A 464 10.63 -33.99 14.65
C ARG A 464 9.98 -33.19 15.77
N VAL A 465 8.67 -33.07 15.74
CA VAL A 465 7.86 -32.37 16.74
C VAL A 465 6.67 -33.25 17.11
N SER A 466 6.34 -33.34 18.41
CA SER A 466 5.13 -34.02 18.87
C SER A 466 3.88 -33.31 18.37
N LEU A 467 2.82 -34.05 18.04
CA LEU A 467 1.52 -33.47 17.70
C LEU A 467 0.98 -32.55 18.81
N SER A 468 1.30 -32.82 20.08
CA SER A 468 0.93 -31.97 21.23
C SER A 468 1.58 -30.59 21.20
N ASP A 469 2.77 -30.48 20.61
CA ASP A 469 3.62 -29.30 20.69
C ASP A 469 3.52 -28.43 19.43
N LEU A 470 2.78 -28.90 18.41
CA LEU A 470 2.62 -28.19 17.14
C LEU A 470 2.01 -26.81 17.31
N ASP A 471 0.97 -26.68 18.13
CA ASP A 471 0.27 -25.40 18.37
C ASP A 471 1.21 -24.37 18.99
N TYR A 472 1.93 -24.78 20.04
CA TYR A 472 2.94 -23.95 20.69
C TYR A 472 4.02 -23.53 19.69
N THR A 473 4.61 -24.51 19.00
CA THR A 473 5.67 -24.28 18.02
C THR A 473 5.22 -23.31 16.93
N LEU A 474 4.07 -23.54 16.29
CA LEU A 474 3.58 -22.66 15.23
C LEU A 474 3.24 -21.26 15.75
N SER A 475 2.61 -21.15 16.93
CA SER A 475 2.22 -19.86 17.48
C SER A 475 3.40 -18.92 17.75
N GLU A 476 4.53 -19.46 18.17
CA GLU A 476 5.74 -18.68 18.49
C GLU A 476 6.31 -17.97 17.25
N TYR A 477 6.35 -18.66 16.10
CA TYR A 477 6.90 -18.09 14.87
C TYR A 477 5.89 -17.28 14.06
N LEU A 478 4.60 -17.57 14.18
CA LEU A 478 3.54 -16.95 13.36
C LEU A 478 2.90 -15.73 14.02
N ALA A 479 3.23 -15.45 15.29
CA ALA A 479 2.76 -14.25 15.96
C ALA A 479 3.28 -12.99 15.27
N PHE A 480 2.42 -11.97 15.21
CA PHE A 480 2.87 -10.62 14.84
C PHE A 480 3.91 -10.13 15.86
N PRO A 481 4.89 -9.33 15.42
CA PRO A 481 5.87 -8.73 16.31
C PRO A 481 5.17 -7.86 17.37
N VAL A 482 5.84 -7.74 18.52
CA VAL A 482 5.43 -6.84 19.61
C VAL A 482 6.03 -5.45 19.38
#